data_AF-A0AA42YPW5-F1
#
_entry.id   AF-A0AA42YPW5-F1
#
_cell.length_a   1.000
_cell.length_b   1.000
_cell.length_c   1.000
_cell.angle_alpha   90.00
_cell.angle_beta   90.00
_cell.angle_gamma   90.00
#
_symmetry.space_group_name_H-M   'P 1'
#
loop_
_entity.id
_entity.type
_entity.pdbx_description
1 polymer ?
#
loop_
_entity_poly.entity_id
_entity_poly.type
_entity_poly.pdbx_seq_one_letter_code
_entity_poly.pdbx_strand_id
1 'polypeptide(L)' 'MAASNHIGDRSEKKSFLNIATLIRSIQRAEGNMDCFQMGMIDCDQVDCKWRAFCLEVYPAFNKNET' A
#
# COMPACT_ATOMS: atom_id res chain seq x y z
N MET A 1 40.34 -24.25 -12.29
CA MET A 1 39.29 -24.06 -13.33
C MET A 1 37.95 -24.43 -12.70
N ALA A 2 36.90 -23.71 -13.10
CA ALA A 2 35.49 -23.82 -12.71
C ALA A 2 35.11 -23.26 -11.33
N ALA A 3 34.40 -22.13 -11.39
CA ALA A 3 33.67 -21.48 -10.32
C ALA A 3 32.31 -22.16 -10.10
N SER A 4 31.74 -22.02 -8.91
CA SER A 4 30.29 -22.08 -8.73
C SER A 4 29.90 -21.27 -7.51
N ASN A 5 29.76 -19.96 -7.74
CA ASN A 5 29.02 -19.08 -6.84
C ASN A 5 27.53 -19.31 -7.10
N HIS A 6 26.89 -20.18 -6.33
CA HIS A 6 25.44 -20.19 -6.24
C HIS A 6 24.99 -18.99 -5.40
N ILE A 7 24.94 -17.82 -6.02
CA ILE A 7 24.18 -16.68 -5.51
C ILE A 7 22.73 -17.04 -5.75
N GLY A 8 22.05 -17.51 -4.70
CA GLY A 8 20.63 -17.77 -4.72
C GLY A 8 19.90 -16.49 -5.10
N ASP A 9 19.29 -16.50 -6.29
CA ASP A 9 18.31 -15.53 -6.76
C ASP A 9 17.13 -15.54 -5.77
N ARG A 10 17.24 -14.70 -4.74
CA ARG A 10 16.11 -14.36 -3.90
C ARG A 10 15.28 -13.39 -4.72
N SER A 11 14.49 -13.97 -5.62
CA SER A 11 13.45 -13.30 -6.39
C SER A 11 12.74 -12.29 -5.47
N GLU A 12 13.10 -11.01 -5.65
CA GLU A 12 12.40 -9.90 -5.02
C GLU A 12 10.97 -9.98 -5.53
N LYS A 13 10.06 -10.46 -4.68
CA LYS A 13 8.63 -10.44 -4.98
C LYS A 13 8.20 -8.98 -5.03
N LYS A 14 8.39 -8.33 -6.18
CA LYS A 14 7.83 -7.02 -6.48
C LYS A 14 6.32 -7.17 -6.40
N SER A 15 5.73 -6.65 -5.33
CA SER A 15 4.27 -6.51 -5.26
C SER A 15 3.88 -5.41 -6.26
N PHE A 16 3.42 -5.83 -7.44
CA PHE A 16 2.95 -4.91 -8.47
C PHE A 16 1.65 -4.19 -8.07
N LEU A 17 1.01 -4.63 -6.99
CA LEU A 17 -0.24 -4.08 -6.50
C LEU A 17 0.04 -3.12 -5.35
N ASN A 18 0.01 -1.82 -5.65
CA ASN A 18 -0.17 -0.81 -4.62
C ASN A 18 -1.62 -0.88 -4.14
N ILE A 19 -1.82 -1.55 -3.00
CA ILE A 19 -3.14 -1.75 -2.39
C ILE A 19 -3.87 -0.42 -2.15
N ALA A 20 -3.15 0.66 -1.82
CA ALA A 20 -3.75 1.97 -1.65
C ALA A 20 -4.32 2.52 -2.96
N THR A 21 -3.61 2.33 -4.09
CA THR A 21 -4.10 2.72 -5.41
C THR A 21 -5.36 1.92 -5.79
N LEU A 22 -5.38 0.62 -5.48
CA LEU A 22 -6.53 -0.24 -5.76
C LEU A 22 -7.76 0.14 -4.92
N ILE A 23 -7.60 0.35 -3.61
CA ILE A 23 -8.72 0.72 -2.75
C ILE A 23 -9.28 2.09 -3.15
N ARG A 24 -8.40 3.05 -3.47
CA ARG A 24 -8.84 4.37 -3.96
C ARG A 24 -9.57 4.31 -5.29
N SER A 25 -9.22 3.39 -6.20
CA SER A 25 -9.99 3.21 -7.43
C SER A 25 -11.39 2.67 -7.17
N ILE A 26 -11.55 1.78 -6.20
CA ILE A 26 -12.86 1.29 -5.75
C ILE A 26 -13.67 2.44 -5.14
N GLN A 27 -13.08 3.25 -4.26
CA GLN A 27 -13.74 4.42 -3.66
C GLN A 27 -14.32 5.35 -4.74
N ARG A 28 -13.54 5.69 -5.77
CA ARG A 28 -14.03 6.52 -6.89
C ARG A 28 -15.14 5.84 -7.70
N ALA A 29 -15.04 4.53 -7.92
CA ALA A 29 -16.08 3.77 -8.62
C ALA A 29 -17.41 3.74 -7.85
N GLU A 30 -17.35 3.81 -6.51
CA GLU A 30 -18.50 3.95 -5.61
C GLU A 30 -19.00 5.39 -5.46
N GLY A 31 -18.32 6.38 -6.07
CA GLY A 31 -18.62 7.81 -5.91
C GLY A 31 -18.09 8.43 -4.62
N ASN A 32 -17.29 7.69 -3.86
CA ASN A 32 -16.62 8.15 -2.65
C ASN A 32 -15.31 8.90 -2.99
N MET A 33 -14.94 9.84 -2.12
CA MET A 33 -13.65 10.51 -2.16
C MET A 33 -12.51 9.61 -1.65
N ASP A 34 -11.32 9.78 -2.23
CA ASP A 34 -10.10 9.08 -1.83
C ASP A 34 -9.77 9.42 -0.37
N CYS A 35 -9.98 8.48 0.56
CA CYS A 35 -9.64 8.67 1.98
C CYS A 35 -8.72 7.58 2.55
N PHE A 36 -8.50 6.48 1.82
CA PHE A 36 -7.66 5.38 2.30
C PHE A 36 -6.17 5.77 2.36
N GLN A 37 -5.55 5.60 3.54
CA GLN A 37 -4.11 5.83 3.80
C GLN A 37 -3.58 7.16 3.22
N MET A 38 -4.36 8.23 3.28
CA MET A 38 -3.96 9.55 2.78
C MET A 38 -3.18 10.37 3.83
N GLY A 39 -2.95 9.81 5.03
CA GLY A 39 -2.37 10.54 6.15
C GLY A 39 -3.32 11.59 6.74
N MET A 40 -4.61 11.52 6.41
CA MET A 40 -5.64 12.36 7.04
C MET A 40 -5.91 11.80 8.45
N ILE A 41 -6.00 12.69 9.42
CA ILE A 41 -6.25 12.37 10.83
C ILE A 41 -7.73 11.99 11.04
N ASP A 42 -8.57 12.39 10.08
CA ASP A 42 -10.01 12.26 10.04
C ASP A 42 -10.48 11.60 8.74
N CYS A 43 -11.53 10.78 8.88
CA CYS A 43 -12.24 10.16 7.77
C CYS A 43 -13.71 10.60 7.87
N ASP A 44 -14.05 11.67 7.17
CA ASP A 44 -15.37 12.33 7.25
C ASP A 44 -16.51 11.53 6.61
N GLN A 45 -16.17 10.47 5.87
CA GLN A 45 -17.13 9.57 5.24
C GLN A 45 -17.78 8.65 6.28
N VAL A 46 -19.01 8.99 6.69
CA VAL A 46 -19.80 8.30 7.75
C VAL A 46 -19.86 6.79 7.56
N ASP A 47 -20.03 6.33 6.31
CA ASP A 47 -20.17 4.91 5.96
C ASP A 47 -18.93 4.31 5.25
N CYS A 48 -17.75 4.91 5.43
CA CYS A 48 -16.52 4.40 4.83
C CYS A 48 -16.21 2.97 5.30
N LYS A 49 -16.26 2.01 4.36
CA LYS A 49 -15.98 0.60 4.62
C LYS A 49 -14.54 0.33 5.07
N TRP A 50 -13.65 1.29 4.82
CA TRP A 50 -12.21 1.18 5.11
C TRP A 50 -11.77 2.05 6.30
N ARG A 51 -12.71 2.67 7.04
CA ARG A 51 -12.42 3.69 8.06
C ARG A 51 -11.37 3.26 9.09
N ALA A 52 -11.39 2.00 9.55
CA ALA A 52 -10.39 1.48 10.48
C ALA A 52 -8.96 1.63 9.94
N PHE A 53 -8.75 1.32 8.66
CA PHE A 53 -7.46 1.44 7.98
C PHE A 53 -7.14 2.87 7.53
N CYS A 54 -8.15 3.72 7.33
CA CYS A 54 -7.93 5.14 7.04
C CYS A 54 -7.30 5.86 8.23
N LEU A 55 -7.76 5.52 9.44
CA LEU A 55 -7.33 6.13 10.71
C LEU A 55 -6.11 5.44 11.33
N GLU A 56 -5.75 4.26 10.84
CA GLU A 56 -4.49 3.63 11.22
C GLU A 56 -3.33 4.48 10.71
N VAL A 57 -2.54 5.01 11.64
CA VAL A 57 -1.22 5.57 11.36
C VAL A 57 -0.33 4.40 10.95
N TYR A 58 -0.42 4.01 9.68
CA TYR A 58 0.60 3.14 9.12
C TYR A 58 1.90 3.93 9.19
N PRO A 59 2.95 3.45 9.91
CA PRO A 59 4.28 3.99 9.70
C PRO A 59 4.50 3.85 8.20
N ALA A 60 4.60 5.00 7.52
CA ALA A 60 4.83 5.03 6.09
C ALA A 60 5.94 4.01 5.85
N PHE A 61 5.63 2.91 5.15
CA PHE A 61 6.65 1.98 4.70
C PHE A 61 7.45 2.78 3.67
N ASN A 62 8.38 3.57 4.20
CA ASN A 62 9.33 4.35 3.47
C ASN A 62 10.08 3.34 2.63
N LYS A 63 9.93 3.49 1.32
CA LYS A 63 10.73 2.78 0.35
C LYS A 63 12.19 3.12 0.69
N ASN A 64 12.89 2.12 1.20
CA ASN A 64 14.31 1.86 1.01
C ASN A 64 15.19 3.13 1.06
N GLU A 65 15.67 3.48 2.27
CA GLU A 65 16.89 4.27 2.41
C GLU A 65 18.03 3.33 2.82
N THR A 66 19.11 3.37 2.03
CA THR A 66 20.38 2.60 2.04
C THR A 66 20.43 1.34 1.17
#